data_AF-A0A352VZH4-F1
#
_entry.id   AF-A0A352VZH4-F1
#
_cell.length_a   1.000
_cell.length_b   1.000
_cell.length_c   1.000
_cell.angle_alpha   90.00
_cell.angle_beta   90.00
_cell.angle_gamma   90.00
#
_symmetry.space_group_name_H-M   'P 1'
#
loop_
_entity.id
_entity.type
_entity.pdbx_description
1 polymer ?
#
loop_
_entity_poly.entity_id
_entity_poly.type
_entity_poly.pdbx_seq_one_letter_code
_entity_poly.pdbx_strand_id
1 'polypeptide(L)'
;MIQSSNRVFLILTPTDMRKSFDTLAAIVSTNNMNPLSGDLYVFANRSRSRFKVLIWEKGGYWVCARRLEYGVIVIPFADNTKEQFTLEVSLTELRLLIEGIELRQIKKTKR
;
A
#
# COMPACT_ATOMS: atom_id res chain seq x y z
N MET A 1 -3.75 -9.27 -12.83
CA MET A 1 -3.14 -10.41 -12.11
C MET A 1 -1.79 -9.93 -11.57
N ILE A 2 -1.52 -10.09 -10.26
CA ILE A 2 -0.27 -9.60 -9.65
C ILE A 2 0.90 -10.41 -10.20
N GLN A 3 1.89 -9.74 -10.79
CA GLN A 3 3.11 -10.35 -11.32
C GLN A 3 4.24 -10.19 -10.30
N SER A 4 5.20 -11.12 -10.30
CA SER A 4 6.33 -11.12 -9.38
C SER A 4 7.25 -9.90 -9.53
N SER A 5 7.19 -9.19 -10.67
CA SER A 5 7.98 -8.00 -10.97
C SER A 5 7.36 -6.69 -10.50
N ASN A 6 6.11 -6.68 -10.04
CA ASN A 6 5.49 -5.43 -9.63
C ASN A 6 6.06 -4.97 -8.28
N ARG A 7 6.48 -3.71 -8.19
CA ARG A 7 6.89 -3.12 -6.92
C ARG A 7 5.65 -2.85 -6.07
N VAL A 8 5.83 -2.85 -4.75
CA VAL A 8 4.74 -2.60 -3.81
C VAL A 8 5.06 -1.34 -3.02
N PHE A 9 4.16 -0.37 -3.06
CA PHE A 9 4.25 0.87 -2.30
C PHE A 9 3.13 0.94 -1.28
N LEU A 10 3.49 1.10 -0.01
CA LEU A 10 2.57 1.43 1.06
C LEU A 10 2.37 2.94 1.09
N ILE A 11 1.12 3.39 1.09
CA ILE A 11 0.76 4.77 1.37
C ILE A 11 0.67 4.94 2.88
N LEU A 12 1.56 5.76 3.44
CA LEU A 12 1.74 5.93 4.88
C LEU A 12 0.77 6.94 5.50
N THR A 13 -0.21 7.42 4.72
CA THR A 13 -1.28 8.29 5.20
C THR A 13 -2.61 7.54 5.29
N PRO A 14 -3.37 7.71 6.38
CA PRO A 14 -4.71 7.13 6.49
C PRO A 14 -5.60 7.56 5.33
N THR A 15 -6.17 6.58 4.63
CA THR A 15 -7.01 6.83 3.46
C THR A 15 -8.47 6.49 3.76
N ASP A 16 -9.39 7.34 3.30
CA ASP A 16 -10.82 7.04 3.33
C ASP A 16 -11.13 5.90 2.36
N MET A 17 -11.54 4.75 2.89
CA MET A 17 -11.80 3.54 2.11
C MET A 17 -13.08 3.60 1.25
N ARG A 18 -13.85 4.70 1.30
CA ARG A 18 -14.91 4.99 0.33
C ARG A 18 -14.36 5.38 -1.04
N LYS A 19 -13.12 5.88 -1.11
CA LYS A 19 -12.44 6.24 -2.37
C LYS A 19 -12.25 5.01 -3.27
N SER A 20 -12.40 5.21 -4.57
CA SER A 20 -12.22 4.18 -5.61
C SER A 20 -11.16 4.62 -6.64
N PHE A 21 -11.10 3.95 -7.79
CA PHE A 21 -10.16 4.11 -8.90
C PHE A 21 -9.54 5.51 -9.02
N ASP A 22 -10.28 6.51 -9.51
CA ASP A 22 -9.73 7.83 -9.86
C ASP A 22 -9.21 8.60 -8.65
N THR A 23 -9.91 8.52 -7.51
CA THR A 23 -9.48 9.22 -6.30
C THR A 23 -8.26 8.57 -5.68
N LEU A 24 -8.14 7.24 -5.74
CA LEU A 24 -6.94 6.54 -5.29
C LEU A 24 -5.76 6.82 -6.22
N ALA A 25 -5.97 6.81 -7.53
CA ALA A 25 -4.96 7.17 -8.52
C ALA A 25 -4.47 8.61 -8.33
N ALA A 26 -5.37 9.55 -8.05
CA ALA A 26 -5.01 10.93 -7.73
C ALA A 26 -4.09 11.02 -6.51
N ILE A 27 -4.33 10.24 -5.46
CA ILE A 27 -3.44 10.19 -4.29
C ILE A 27 -2.04 9.69 -4.68
N VAL A 28 -1.94 8.66 -5.53
CA VAL A 28 -0.64 8.17 -6.04
C VAL A 28 0.11 9.29 -6.77
N SER A 29 -0.59 10.02 -7.66
CA SER A 29 -0.01 11.13 -8.40
C SER A 29 0.43 12.29 -7.49
N THR A 30 -0.34 12.64 -6.46
CA THR A 30 0.05 13.68 -5.48
C THR A 30 1.31 13.30 -4.69
N ASN A 31 1.61 12.01 -4.57
CA ASN A 31 2.85 11.51 -3.97
C ASN A 31 4.01 11.37 -4.98
N ASN A 32 3.93 12.05 -6.13
CA ASN A 32 4.94 12.02 -7.20
C ASN A 32 5.23 10.61 -7.76
N MET A 33 4.23 9.71 -7.71
CA MET A 33 4.31 8.37 -8.28
C MET A 33 3.39 8.25 -9.51
N ASN A 34 3.66 7.27 -10.37
CA ASN A 34 2.87 7.04 -11.58
C ASN A 34 1.83 5.92 -11.35
N PRO A 35 0.52 6.23 -11.21
CA PRO A 35 -0.51 5.20 -11.00
C PRO A 35 -0.67 4.22 -12.18
N LEU A 36 -0.13 4.55 -13.36
CA LEU A 36 -0.18 3.72 -14.57
C LEU A 36 1.04 2.80 -14.71
N SER A 37 1.97 2.80 -13.76
CA SER A 37 3.22 2.02 -13.84
C SER A 37 3.01 0.50 -13.77
N GLY A 38 1.84 0.07 -13.30
CA GLY A 38 1.58 -1.33 -12.96
C GLY A 38 2.14 -1.73 -11.59
N ASP A 39 2.65 -0.80 -10.79
CA ASP A 39 3.00 -1.08 -9.39
C ASP A 39 1.74 -1.25 -8.52
N LEU A 40 1.91 -1.90 -7.36
CA LEU A 40 0.85 -2.07 -6.37
C LEU A 40 0.89 -0.92 -5.37
N TYR A 41 -0.19 -0.16 -5.27
CA TYR A 41 -0.33 0.91 -4.28
C TYR A 41 -1.30 0.48 -3.17
N VAL A 42 -0.79 0.32 -1.96
CA VAL A 42 -1.53 -0.20 -0.81
C VAL A 42 -1.95 0.95 0.10
N PHE A 43 -3.26 1.07 0.31
CA PHE A 43 -3.89 2.09 1.15
C PHE A 43 -4.58 1.42 2.33
N ALA A 44 -4.57 2.05 3.50
CA ALA A 44 -5.33 1.56 4.65
C ALA A 44 -6.10 2.67 5.36
N ASN A 45 -7.19 2.31 6.02
CA ASN A 45 -7.91 3.25 6.87
C ASN A 45 -7.14 3.56 8.17
N ARG A 46 -7.55 4.61 8.88
CA ARG A 46 -6.93 5.02 10.15
C ARG A 46 -6.85 3.90 11.19
N SER A 47 -7.90 3.10 11.30
CA SER A 47 -7.93 1.95 12.23
C SER A 47 -7.17 0.72 11.73
N ARG A 48 -6.67 0.73 10.49
CA ARG A 48 -5.94 -0.38 9.84
C ARG A 48 -6.73 -1.71 9.75
N SER A 49 -8.05 -1.66 9.93
CA SER A 49 -8.96 -2.81 9.75
C SER A 49 -9.38 -3.02 8.29
N ARG A 50 -9.10 -2.07 7.40
CA ARG A 50 -9.45 -2.14 5.97
C ARG A 50 -8.29 -1.64 5.14
N PHE A 51 -8.04 -2.33 4.04
CA PHE A 51 -7.07 -1.89 3.05
C PHE A 51 -7.57 -2.09 1.62
N LYS A 52 -6.97 -1.32 0.71
CA LYS A 52 -7.16 -1.44 -0.73
C LYS A 52 -5.82 -1.50 -1.44
N VAL A 53 -5.76 -2.22 -2.55
CA VAL A 53 -4.62 -2.25 -3.48
C VAL A 53 -5.08 -1.75 -4.82
N LEU A 54 -4.51 -0.65 -5.30
CA LEU A 54 -4.69 -0.12 -6.65
C LEU A 54 -3.58 -0.64 -7.54
N ILE A 55 -3.91 -1.11 -8.74
CA ILE A 55 -2.95 -1.49 -9.79
C ILE A 55 -3.54 -1.14 -11.16
N TRP A 56 -2.69 -0.72 -12.09
CA TRP A 56 -3.05 -0.55 -13.51
C TRP A 56 -2.58 -1.76 -14.31
N GLU A 57 -3.48 -2.35 -15.10
CA GLU A 57 -3.15 -3.47 -15.99
C GLU A 57 -3.95 -3.37 -17.28
N LYS A 58 -3.28 -3.57 -18.43
CA LYS A 58 -3.91 -3.73 -19.76
C LYS A 58 -5.03 -2.72 -20.06
N GLY A 59 -4.80 -1.45 -19.77
CA GLY A 59 -5.71 -0.36 -20.13
C GLY A 59 -6.77 -0.02 -19.08
N GLY A 60 -6.68 -0.56 -17.86
CA GLY A 60 -7.62 -0.22 -16.80
C GLY A 60 -7.07 -0.36 -15.38
N TYR A 61 -7.74 0.31 -14.43
CA TYR A 61 -7.46 0.16 -13.01
C TYR A 61 -8.19 -1.04 -12.41
N TRP A 62 -7.51 -1.70 -11.49
CA TRP A 62 -8.06 -2.70 -10.60
C TRP A 62 -7.92 -2.20 -9.16
N VAL A 63 -8.95 -2.47 -8.35
CA VAL A 63 -8.93 -2.22 -6.91
C VAL A 63 -9.33 -3.50 -6.19
N CYS A 64 -8.38 -4.08 -5.48
CA CYS A 64 -8.65 -5.16 -4.53
C CYS A 64 -8.92 -4.55 -3.17
N ALA A 65 -10.04 -4.88 -2.53
CA ALA A 65 -10.39 -4.39 -1.20
C ALA A 65 -10.56 -5.54 -0.21
N ARG A 66 -10.06 -5.39 1.00
CA ARG A 66 -10.26 -6.36 2.08
C ARG A 66 -10.57 -5.64 3.40
N ARG A 67 -11.59 -6.14 4.09
CA ARG A 67 -11.85 -5.85 5.51
C ARG A 67 -11.34 -7.02 6.33
N LEU A 68 -10.61 -6.71 7.39
CA LEU A 68 -10.20 -7.67 8.40
C LEU A 68 -11.30 -7.71 9.46
N GLU A 69 -11.81 -8.91 9.75
CA GLU A 69 -12.77 -9.12 10.83
C GLU A 69 -12.06 -9.13 12.21
N TYR A 70 -10.77 -9.49 12.22
CA TYR A 70 -9.91 -9.48 13.39
C TYR A 70 -8.51 -8.99 13.03
N GLY A 71 -7.84 -8.34 13.99
CA GLY A 71 -6.50 -7.79 13.80
C GLY A 71 -6.46 -6.55 12.91
N VAL A 72 -5.24 -6.12 12.57
CA VAL A 72 -4.98 -4.94 11.75
C VAL A 72 -3.86 -5.22 10.76
N ILE A 73 -3.92 -4.59 9.58
CA ILE A 73 -2.75 -4.54 8.71
C ILE A 73 -1.69 -3.64 9.37
N VAL A 74 -0.46 -4.13 9.48
CA VAL A 74 0.61 -3.35 10.09
C VAL A 74 1.17 -2.38 9.05
N ILE A 75 0.71 -1.14 9.04
CA ILE A 75 1.33 -0.07 8.23
C ILE A 75 1.91 0.99 9.17
N PRO A 76 3.21 1.32 9.02
CA PRO A 76 3.85 2.36 9.83
C PRO A 76 3.44 3.73 9.31
N PHE A 77 2.19 4.13 9.56
CA PHE A 77 1.72 5.46 9.18
C PHE A 77 2.70 6.52 9.68
N ALA A 78 3.00 7.47 8.80
CA ALA A 78 3.89 8.57 9.13
C ALA A 78 3.26 9.40 10.24
N ASP A 79 4.04 9.70 11.29
CA ASP A 79 3.70 10.78 12.19
C ASP A 79 3.82 12.10 11.41
N ASN A 80 3.10 13.15 11.84
CA ASN A 80 3.06 14.47 11.19
C ASN A 80 4.44 15.15 10.99
N THR A 81 5.52 14.53 11.45
CA THR A 81 6.91 15.00 11.39
C THR A 81 7.74 14.34 10.29
N LYS A 82 7.26 13.29 9.62
CA LYS A 82 8.02 12.60 8.58
C LYS A 82 7.63 13.10 7.18
N GLU A 83 8.62 13.50 6.41
CA GLU A 83 8.48 13.91 5.00
C GLU A 83 8.17 12.72 4.06
N GLN A 84 8.32 11.49 4.55
CA GLN A 84 8.10 10.28 3.77
C GLN A 84 6.65 9.80 3.89
N PHE A 85 5.89 9.93 2.79
CA PHE A 85 4.49 9.51 2.69
C PHE A 85 4.29 8.12 2.04
N THR A 86 5.37 7.51 1.53
CA THR A 86 5.34 6.22 0.83
C THR A 86 6.50 5.33 1.25
N LEU A 87 6.28 4.01 1.31
CA LEU A 87 7.32 3.03 1.61
C LEU A 87 7.28 1.88 0.60
N GLU A 88 8.39 1.63 -0.07
CA GLU A 88 8.53 0.45 -0.93
C GLU A 88 8.80 -0.81 -0.08
N VAL A 89 8.02 -1.86 -0.34
CA VAL A 89 8.16 -3.18 0.28
C VAL A 89 8.15 -4.27 -0.79
N SER A 90 8.67 -5.44 -0.44
CA SER A 90 8.50 -6.66 -1.24
C SER A 90 7.09 -7.23 -1.06
N LEU A 91 6.67 -8.10 -1.99
CA LEU A 91 5.42 -8.86 -1.85
C LEU A 91 5.40 -9.72 -0.57
N THR A 92 6.55 -10.28 -0.17
CA THR A 92 6.69 -11.05 1.07
C THR A 92 6.48 -10.16 2.30
N GLU A 93 7.11 -8.99 2.33
CA GLU A 93 6.89 -8.01 3.41
C GLU A 93 5.41 -7.60 3.47
N LEU A 94 4.77 -7.29 2.34
CA LEU A 94 3.33 -6.98 2.30
C LEU A 94 2.49 -8.12 2.90
N ARG A 95 2.80 -9.38 2.58
CA ARG A 95 2.08 -10.53 3.12
C ARG A 95 2.18 -10.59 4.65
N LEU A 96 3.39 -10.41 5.20
CA LEU A 96 3.62 -10.37 6.65
C LEU A 96 2.83 -9.24 7.30
N LEU A 97 2.80 -8.05 6.68
CA LEU A 97 2.02 -6.91 7.19
C LEU A 97 0.52 -7.20 7.23
N ILE A 98 -0.02 -7.88 6.21
CA ILE A 98 -1.43 -8.30 6.15
C ILE A 98 -1.75 -9.35 7.23
N GLU A 99 -0.80 -10.23 7.54
CA GLU A 99 -0.90 -11.22 8.62
C GLU A 99 -0.73 -10.61 10.02
N GLY A 100 -0.49 -9.30 10.12
CA GLY A 100 -0.37 -8.58 11.38
C GLY A 100 1.04 -8.60 11.98
N ILE A 101 2.05 -9.01 11.22
CA ILE A 101 3.43 -9.16 11.68
C ILE A 101 4.20 -7.85 11.45
N GLU A 102 4.79 -7.28 12.51
CA GLU A 102 5.63 -6.09 12.41
C GLU A 102 6.99 -6.39 11.76
N LEU A 103 7.41 -5.56 10.79
CA LEU A 103 8.70 -5.71 10.08
C LEU A 103 9.92 -5.23 10.89
N ARG A 104 9.82 -5.08 12.22
CA ARG A 104 10.77 -4.35 13.08
C ARG A 104 12.24 -4.84 13.08
N GLN A 105 12.63 -5.81 12.26
CA GLN A 105 14.01 -6.30 12.19
C GLN A 105 14.55 -6.68 10.78
N ILE A 106 13.96 -6.23 9.67
CA ILE A 106 14.64 -6.44 8.38
C ILE A 106 15.66 -5.32 8.16
N LYS A 107 16.82 -5.42 8.83
CA LYS A 107 18.04 -4.75 8.35
C LYS A 107 18.31 -5.34 6.97
N LYS A 108 17.96 -4.60 5.90
CA LYS A 108 18.39 -4.91 4.54
C LYS A 108 19.92 -4.74 4.49
N THR A 109 20.64 -5.78 4.91
CA THR A 109 22.06 -5.90 4.58
C THR A 109 22.13 -6.12 3.08
N LYS A 110 22.60 -5.11 2.35
CA LYS A 110 23.06 -5.29 0.97
C LYS A 110 24.08 -6.45 0.98
N ARG A 111 23.82 -7.49 0.19
CA ARG A 111 24.89 -8.37 -0.27
C ARG A 111 25.57 -7.74 -1.46
#